data_AF-A0A0X9GWN5-F1
#
_entry.id   AF-A0A0X9GWN5-F1
#
_cell.length_a   1.000
_cell.length_b   1.000
_cell.length_c   1.000
_cell.angle_alpha   90.00
_cell.angle_beta   90.00
_cell.angle_gamma   90.00
#
_symmetry.space_group_name_H-M   'P 1'
#
loop_
_entity.id
_entity.type
_entity.pdbx_description
1 polymer ?
#
loop_
_entity_poly.entity_id
_entity_poly.type
_entity_poly.pdbx_seq_one_letter_code
_entity_poly.pdbx_strand_id
1 'polypeptide(L)'
;MPQTKEHILLAQQVGVPAIVVFLNKIDQVDDKELLELVELEIRENLDKYDFPGDEISIISGSALAAVEALTTNPMIQRGENEWVDNIYKLMDIIDDEIPLPPRNTEKDFLMAIENVVSITGRGTVATGRVERGQIKVGQTVEIVGLKETKETTVIGLEMFQKTLEESVAGDNVGVLLRGIQKNEIERGMVLAKPGSITPHTRFKAQVYILKKDEGGRHTSFVAGYRPQFYVRTTDVTGKIDSFQGDDDSIIRMVMPG
;
A
#
# COMPACT_ATOMS: atom_id res chain seq x y z
N MET A 1 -6.51 16.37 10.84
CA MET A 1 -7.52 15.42 11.38
C MET A 1 -6.83 14.19 11.96
N PRO A 2 -7.47 13.41 12.87
CA PRO A 2 -6.88 12.18 13.42
C PRO A 2 -6.43 11.19 12.34
N GLN A 3 -7.26 10.94 11.33
CA GLN A 3 -6.93 10.03 10.23
C GLN A 3 -5.77 10.52 9.36
N THR A 4 -5.58 11.84 9.22
CA THR A 4 -4.42 12.39 8.49
C THR A 4 -3.12 11.97 9.17
N LYS A 5 -3.06 12.09 10.50
CA LYS A 5 -1.88 11.69 11.29
C LYS A 5 -1.65 10.18 11.22
N GLU A 6 -2.72 9.40 11.34
CA GLU A 6 -2.68 7.94 11.23
C GLU A 6 -2.19 7.48 9.85
N HIS A 7 -2.67 8.08 8.76
CA HIS A 7 -2.23 7.72 7.42
C HIS A 7 -0.77 8.08 7.14
N ILE A 8 -0.28 9.24 7.60
CA ILE A 8 1.13 9.62 7.46
C ILE A 8 2.02 8.62 8.23
N LEU A 9 1.65 8.33 9.48
CA LEU A 9 2.32 7.33 10.31
C LEU A 9 2.35 5.95 9.63
N LEU A 10 1.20 5.47 9.15
CA LEU A 10 1.12 4.17 8.47
C LEU A 10 1.92 4.16 7.16
N ALA A 11 1.90 5.26 6.40
CA ALA A 11 2.69 5.40 5.18
C ALA A 11 4.19 5.23 5.47
N GLN A 12 4.68 5.83 6.55
CA GLN A 12 6.07 5.64 6.97
C GLN A 12 6.36 4.19 7.37
N GLN A 13 5.47 3.57 8.16
CA GLN A 13 5.65 2.19 8.62
C GLN A 13 5.63 1.15 7.50
N VAL A 14 4.85 1.38 6.44
CA VAL A 14 4.82 0.50 5.26
C VAL A 14 5.89 0.86 4.21
N GLY A 15 6.72 1.87 4.50
CA GLY A 15 7.85 2.27 3.66
C GLY A 15 7.45 3.00 2.38
N VAL A 16 6.44 3.88 2.44
CA VAL A 16 6.11 4.78 1.33
C VAL A 16 7.26 5.79 1.15
N PRO A 17 7.94 5.82 0.00
CA PRO A 17 9.21 6.54 -0.15
C PRO A 17 9.06 8.05 -0.39
N ALA A 18 7.90 8.51 -0.84
CA ALA A 18 7.64 9.90 -1.19
C ALA A 18 6.16 10.23 -1.00
N ILE A 19 5.88 11.47 -0.61
CA ILE A 19 4.52 12.01 -0.44
C ILE A 19 4.47 13.36 -1.16
N VAL A 20 3.36 13.60 -1.86
CA VAL A 20 2.97 14.91 -2.39
C VAL A 20 1.63 15.26 -1.76
N VAL A 21 1.43 16.51 -1.36
CA VAL A 21 0.21 16.94 -0.67
C VAL A 21 -0.67 17.75 -1.60
N PHE A 22 -1.97 17.44 -1.60
CA PHE A 22 -3.00 18.27 -2.21
C PHE A 22 -3.93 18.85 -1.14
N LEU A 23 -3.81 20.15 -0.87
CA LEU A 23 -4.69 20.90 0.02
C LEU A 23 -6.00 21.19 -0.73
N ASN A 24 -6.97 20.29 -0.55
CA ASN A 24 -8.25 20.34 -1.24
C ASN A 24 -9.25 21.31 -0.58
N LYS A 25 -10.28 21.69 -1.33
CA LYS A 25 -11.45 22.51 -0.92
C LYS A 25 -11.12 23.97 -0.61
N ILE A 26 -10.11 24.54 -1.25
CA ILE A 26 -9.79 25.97 -1.06
C ILE A 26 -10.88 26.89 -1.60
N ASP A 27 -11.78 26.40 -2.47
CA ASP A 27 -12.98 27.12 -2.93
C ASP A 27 -13.98 27.41 -1.80
N GLN A 28 -13.84 26.75 -0.65
CA GLN A 28 -14.67 26.94 0.53
C GLN A 28 -14.00 27.80 1.60
N VAL A 29 -12.80 28.34 1.33
CA VAL A 29 -11.99 29.09 2.29
C VAL A 29 -11.58 30.42 1.69
N ASP A 30 -12.20 31.49 2.16
CA ASP A 30 -11.92 32.86 1.68
C ASP A 30 -10.70 33.50 2.37
N ASP A 31 -10.26 32.93 3.50
CA ASP A 31 -9.17 33.47 4.32
C ASP A 31 -7.83 32.83 3.95
N LYS A 32 -6.92 33.66 3.44
CA LYS A 32 -5.56 33.24 3.07
C LYS A 32 -4.69 32.92 4.27
N GLU A 33 -4.85 33.61 5.39
CA GLU A 33 -4.06 33.35 6.60
C GLU A 33 -4.38 31.96 7.16
N LEU A 34 -5.65 31.54 7.04
CA LEU A 34 -6.07 30.19 7.42
C LEU A 34 -5.42 29.11 6.54
N LEU A 35 -5.30 29.35 5.23
CA LEU A 35 -4.65 28.40 4.32
C LEU A 35 -3.16 28.25 4.62
N GLU A 36 -2.46 29.36 4.89
CA GLU A 36 -1.05 29.35 5.29
C GLU A 36 -0.84 28.62 6.63
N LEU A 37 -1.75 28.83 7.60
CA LEU A 37 -1.71 28.10 8.87
C LEU A 37 -1.90 26.60 8.69
N VAL A 38 -2.85 26.19 7.84
CA VAL A 38 -3.09 24.76 7.56
C VAL A 38 -1.89 24.13 6.86
N GLU A 39 -1.24 24.86 5.95
CA GLU A 39 -0.01 24.38 5.30
C GLU A 39 1.09 24.15 6.33
N LEU A 40 1.31 25.10 7.25
CA LEU A 40 2.28 24.97 8.33
C LEU A 40 1.98 23.76 9.23
N GLU A 41 0.73 23.57 9.63
CA GLU A 41 0.32 22.39 10.40
C GLU A 41 0.59 21.08 9.64
N ILE A 42 0.40 21.05 8.32
CA ILE A 42 0.69 19.87 7.51
C ILE A 42 2.19 19.56 7.51
N ARG A 43 3.04 20.57 7.30
CA ARG A 43 4.51 20.40 7.33
C ARG A 43 4.99 19.89 8.68
N GLU A 44 4.54 20.49 9.77
CA GLU A 44 4.87 20.02 11.13
C GLU A 44 4.44 18.56 11.37
N ASN A 45 3.27 18.15 10.86
CA ASN A 45 2.83 16.77 10.99
C ASN A 45 3.66 15.80 10.13
N LEU A 46 4.14 16.22 8.95
CA LEU A 46 5.05 15.42 8.12
C LEU A 46 6.40 15.23 8.83
N ASP A 47 6.98 16.32 9.35
CA ASP A 47 8.24 16.29 10.10
C ASP A 47 8.16 15.40 11.33
N LYS A 48 7.02 15.45 12.05
CA LYS A 48 6.79 14.60 13.22
C LYS A 48 6.89 13.09 12.92
N TYR A 49 6.62 12.67 11.70
CA TYR A 49 6.62 11.27 11.27
C TYR A 49 7.76 10.97 10.28
N ASP A 50 8.87 11.73 10.37
CA ASP A 50 10.11 11.52 9.61
C ASP A 50 9.96 11.66 8.08
N PHE A 51 8.98 12.45 7.62
CA PHE A 51 8.94 12.95 6.25
C PHE A 51 9.53 14.36 6.19
N PRO A 52 10.24 14.76 5.11
CA PRO A 52 10.84 16.08 4.99
C PRO A 52 9.75 17.12 4.66
N GLY A 53 9.06 17.61 5.69
CA GLY A 53 7.89 18.48 5.57
C GLY A 53 8.20 19.77 4.82
N ASP A 54 9.38 20.35 4.99
CA ASP A 54 9.83 21.56 4.29
C ASP A 54 10.15 21.33 2.80
N GLU A 55 10.50 20.10 2.39
CA GLU A 55 10.86 19.77 1.00
C GLU A 55 9.66 19.29 0.19
N ILE A 56 8.64 18.73 0.84
CA ILE A 56 7.46 18.18 0.17
C ILE A 56 6.62 19.30 -0.46
N SER A 57 6.30 19.13 -1.74
CA SER A 57 5.39 20.02 -2.46
C SER A 57 3.96 19.92 -1.96
N ILE A 58 3.36 21.09 -1.72
CA ILE A 58 1.97 21.25 -1.31
C ILE A 58 1.24 22.07 -2.38
N ILE A 59 0.23 21.47 -3.01
CA ILE A 59 -0.58 22.10 -4.05
C ILE A 59 -1.96 22.37 -3.47
N SER A 60 -2.41 23.62 -3.56
CA SER A 60 -3.73 24.04 -3.11
C SER A 60 -4.71 24.08 -4.28
N GLY A 61 -5.91 23.53 -4.11
CA GLY A 61 -6.92 23.53 -5.16
C GLY A 61 -8.30 23.03 -4.74
N SER A 62 -9.20 22.94 -5.72
CA SER A 62 -10.54 22.36 -5.56
C SER A 62 -10.73 21.23 -6.56
N ALA A 63 -10.69 20.00 -6.04
CA ALA A 63 -10.96 18.82 -6.88
C ALA A 63 -12.40 18.81 -7.39
N LEU A 64 -13.36 19.36 -6.63
CA LEU A 64 -14.76 19.44 -7.04
C LEU A 64 -14.92 20.39 -8.23
N ALA A 65 -14.44 21.62 -8.12
CA ALA A 65 -14.55 22.61 -9.20
C ALA A 65 -13.81 22.16 -10.47
N ALA A 66 -12.66 21.49 -10.34
CA ALA A 66 -11.93 20.90 -11.47
C ALA A 66 -12.77 19.84 -12.20
N VAL A 67 -13.41 18.92 -11.46
CA VAL A 67 -14.26 17.87 -12.03
C VAL A 67 -15.52 18.46 -12.68
N GLU A 68 -16.17 19.44 -12.05
CA GLU A 68 -17.35 20.11 -12.61
C GLU A 68 -17.03 20.85 -13.92
N ALA A 69 -15.87 21.52 -13.97
CA ALA A 69 -15.38 22.16 -15.17
C ALA A 69 -15.14 21.14 -16.30
N LEU A 70 -14.45 20.04 -16.03
CA LEU A 70 -14.19 18.97 -17.00
C LEU A 70 -15.48 18.23 -17.42
N THR A 71 -16.46 18.12 -16.53
CA THR A 71 -17.77 17.53 -16.88
C THR A 71 -18.54 18.43 -17.84
N THR A 72 -18.44 19.74 -17.65
CA THR A 72 -19.09 20.74 -18.51
C THR A 72 -18.39 20.85 -19.87
N ASN A 73 -17.06 20.84 -19.86
CA ASN A 73 -16.23 20.84 -21.06
C ASN A 73 -15.06 19.86 -20.90
N PRO A 74 -15.18 18.62 -21.43
CA PRO A 74 -14.12 17.61 -21.34
C PRO A 74 -12.84 17.96 -22.12
N MET A 75 -12.86 19.00 -22.95
CA MET A 75 -11.73 19.42 -23.78
C MET A 75 -11.00 20.66 -23.23
N ILE A 76 -11.24 21.03 -21.96
CA ILE A 76 -10.48 22.09 -21.29
C ILE A 76 -8.98 21.80 -21.38
N GLN A 77 -8.24 22.77 -21.90
CA GLN A 77 -6.78 22.71 -22.01
C GLN A 77 -6.12 23.38 -20.79
N ARG A 78 -4.82 23.08 -20.60
CA ARG A 78 -3.98 23.78 -19.62
C ARG A 78 -4.03 25.29 -19.89
N GLY A 79 -4.25 26.09 -18.85
CA GLY A 79 -4.36 27.55 -18.90
C GLY A 79 -5.78 28.08 -19.08
N GLU A 80 -6.78 27.23 -19.33
CA GLU A 80 -8.16 27.66 -19.57
C GLU A 80 -9.03 27.67 -18.29
N ASN A 81 -8.63 26.97 -17.24
CA ASN A 81 -9.37 26.91 -15.98
C ASN A 81 -8.41 26.70 -14.79
N GLU A 82 -8.49 27.60 -13.81
CA GLU A 82 -7.59 27.59 -12.64
C GLU A 82 -7.63 26.29 -11.84
N TRP A 83 -8.81 25.67 -11.71
CA TRP A 83 -8.98 24.46 -10.91
C TRP A 83 -8.41 23.25 -11.62
N VAL A 84 -8.63 23.15 -12.93
CA VAL A 84 -8.02 22.13 -13.78
C VAL A 84 -6.50 22.29 -13.82
N ASP A 85 -6.01 23.53 -13.87
CA ASP A 85 -4.57 23.81 -13.84
C ASP A 85 -3.90 23.40 -12.53
N ASN A 86 -4.59 23.51 -11.39
CA ASN A 86 -4.06 23.01 -10.12
C ASN A 86 -3.92 21.48 -10.11
N ILE A 87 -4.81 20.75 -10.80
CA ILE A 87 -4.67 19.29 -10.99
C ILE A 87 -3.49 18.99 -11.93
N TYR A 88 -3.32 19.74 -13.00
CA TYR A 88 -2.16 19.58 -13.88
C TYR A 88 -0.84 19.82 -13.14
N LYS A 89 -0.74 20.89 -12.34
CA LYS A 89 0.43 21.15 -11.49
C LYS A 89 0.70 20.01 -10.51
N LEU A 90 -0.36 19.45 -9.90
CA LEU A 90 -0.21 18.28 -9.03
C LEU A 90 0.38 17.09 -9.80
N MET A 91 -0.08 16.83 -11.03
CA MET A 91 0.46 15.74 -11.85
C MET A 91 1.90 16.01 -12.28
N ASP A 92 2.23 17.24 -12.67
CA ASP A 92 3.61 17.62 -13.04
C ASP A 92 4.57 17.40 -11.85
N ILE A 93 4.16 17.80 -10.64
CA ILE A 93 4.94 17.57 -9.42
C ILE A 93 5.08 16.07 -9.11
N ILE A 94 4.03 15.28 -9.31
CA ILE A 94 4.11 13.83 -9.13
C ILE A 94 5.12 13.21 -10.10
N ASP A 95 5.10 13.63 -11.37
CA ASP A 95 6.01 13.13 -12.40
C ASP A 95 7.47 13.52 -12.11
N ASP A 96 7.70 14.71 -11.53
CA ASP A 96 9.04 15.25 -11.25
C ASP A 96 9.61 14.77 -9.90
N GLU A 97 8.80 14.74 -8.84
CA GLU A 97 9.27 14.52 -7.45
C GLU A 97 9.16 13.07 -6.99
N ILE A 98 8.22 12.26 -7.52
CA ILE A 98 8.08 10.86 -7.09
C ILE A 98 9.05 10.00 -7.91
N PRO A 99 10.14 9.50 -7.32
CA PRO A 99 11.11 8.71 -8.07
C PRO A 99 10.45 7.41 -8.53
N LEU A 100 10.74 7.02 -9.78
CA LEU A 100 10.36 5.71 -10.27
C LEU A 100 11.02 4.63 -9.38
N PRO A 101 10.23 3.79 -8.69
CA PRO A 101 10.80 2.83 -7.78
C PRO A 101 11.63 1.81 -8.57
N PRO A 102 12.81 1.41 -8.06
CA PRO A 102 13.63 0.43 -8.73
C PRO A 102 12.86 -0.90 -8.82
N ARG A 103 12.59 -1.33 -10.04
CA ARG A 103 11.92 -2.61 -10.29
C ARG A 103 12.92 -3.74 -10.07
N ASN A 104 12.70 -4.55 -9.03
CA ASN A 104 13.56 -5.68 -8.67
C ASN A 104 13.32 -6.90 -9.60
N THR A 105 13.48 -6.76 -10.91
CA THR A 105 13.14 -7.79 -11.92
C THR A 105 14.02 -9.03 -11.85
N GLU A 106 15.26 -8.90 -11.38
CA GLU A 106 16.23 -10.00 -11.28
C GLU A 106 16.03 -10.91 -10.06
N LYS A 107 15.14 -10.54 -9.13
CA LYS A 107 14.87 -11.35 -7.93
C LYS A 107 13.90 -12.49 -8.25
N ASP A 108 13.79 -13.44 -7.33
CA ASP A 108 12.77 -14.48 -7.44
C ASP A 108 11.35 -13.89 -7.38
N PHE A 109 10.50 -14.33 -8.32
CA PHE A 109 9.13 -13.87 -8.46
C PHE A 109 8.35 -13.97 -7.15
N LEU A 110 7.67 -12.87 -6.80
CA LEU A 110 6.75 -12.81 -5.68
C LEU A 110 5.63 -11.81 -6.00
N MET A 111 4.39 -12.24 -5.86
CA MET A 111 3.19 -11.42 -6.02
C MET A 111 2.23 -11.69 -4.86
N ALA A 112 1.86 -10.65 -4.11
CA ALA A 112 0.84 -10.77 -3.08
C ALA A 112 -0.56 -10.85 -3.71
N ILE A 113 -1.39 -11.78 -3.23
CA ILE A 113 -2.74 -11.95 -3.77
C ILE A 113 -3.67 -10.97 -3.05
N GLU A 114 -4.25 -10.04 -3.80
CA GLU A 114 -5.20 -9.04 -3.34
C GLU A 114 -6.65 -9.50 -3.53
N ASN A 115 -6.93 -10.21 -4.62
CA ASN A 115 -8.24 -10.74 -4.92
C ASN A 115 -8.17 -12.02 -5.77
N VAL A 116 -9.24 -12.81 -5.75
CA VAL A 116 -9.39 -14.05 -6.51
C VAL A 116 -10.73 -14.04 -7.25
N VAL A 117 -10.65 -14.17 -8.57
CA VAL A 117 -11.81 -14.23 -9.47
C VAL A 117 -11.83 -15.58 -10.17
N SER A 118 -12.97 -16.23 -10.21
CA SER A 118 -13.16 -17.44 -11.02
C SER A 118 -13.86 -17.06 -12.31
N ILE A 119 -13.23 -17.32 -13.45
CA ILE A 119 -13.80 -17.08 -14.78
C ILE A 119 -14.33 -18.41 -15.32
N THR A 120 -15.65 -18.49 -15.49
CA THR A 120 -16.31 -19.69 -16.04
C THR A 120 -15.67 -20.09 -17.38
N GLY A 121 -15.21 -21.34 -17.46
CA GLY A 121 -14.58 -21.88 -18.67
C GLY A 121 -13.12 -21.49 -18.91
N ARG A 122 -12.52 -20.58 -18.10
CA ARG A 122 -11.08 -20.24 -18.20
C ARG A 122 -10.27 -20.71 -16.99
N GLY A 123 -10.83 -20.63 -15.79
CA GLY A 123 -10.14 -21.02 -14.55
C GLY A 123 -10.13 -19.90 -13.50
N THR A 124 -9.19 -20.00 -12.55
CA THR A 124 -9.07 -19.06 -11.43
C THR A 124 -7.97 -18.05 -11.71
N VAL A 125 -8.30 -16.77 -11.55
CA VAL A 125 -7.40 -15.62 -11.69
C VAL A 125 -7.11 -15.04 -10.32
N ALA A 126 -5.83 -14.96 -9.98
CA ALA A 126 -5.35 -14.21 -8.83
C ALA A 126 -4.89 -12.83 -9.29
N THR A 127 -5.35 -11.76 -8.63
CA THR A 127 -4.90 -10.39 -8.95
C THR A 127 -4.02 -9.85 -7.83
N GLY A 128 -3.03 -9.06 -8.21
CA GLY A 128 -2.26 -8.26 -7.27
C GLY A 128 -1.06 -7.59 -7.94
N ARG A 129 -0.31 -6.82 -7.14
CA ARG A 129 0.95 -6.22 -7.58
C ARG A 129 2.11 -7.20 -7.49
N VAL A 130 2.89 -7.33 -8.56
CA VAL A 130 4.16 -8.07 -8.52
C VAL A 130 5.16 -7.28 -7.67
N GLU A 131 5.57 -7.83 -6.53
CA GLU A 131 6.50 -7.15 -5.61
C GLU A 131 7.94 -7.20 -6.12
N ARG A 132 8.33 -8.33 -6.70
CA ARG A 132 9.68 -8.57 -7.20
C ARG A 132 9.70 -9.69 -8.23
N GLY A 133 10.79 -9.74 -8.98
CA GLY A 133 11.01 -10.69 -10.05
C GLY A 133 10.17 -10.42 -11.28
N GLN A 134 10.05 -11.45 -12.10
CA GLN A 134 9.24 -11.46 -13.31
C GLN A 134 8.62 -12.84 -13.50
N ILE A 135 7.51 -12.89 -14.22
CA ILE A 135 6.80 -14.12 -14.54
C ILE A 135 6.35 -14.12 -15.99
N LYS A 136 6.46 -15.28 -16.64
CA LYS A 136 6.00 -15.51 -18.02
C LYS A 136 4.89 -16.54 -18.06
N VAL A 137 4.04 -16.45 -19.07
CA VAL A 137 3.06 -17.50 -19.36
C VAL A 137 3.81 -18.83 -19.60
N GLY A 138 3.32 -19.90 -18.98
CA GLY A 138 3.91 -21.23 -19.01
C GLY A 138 4.87 -21.54 -17.84
N GLN A 139 5.25 -20.56 -17.04
CA GLN A 139 6.10 -20.80 -15.86
C GLN A 139 5.32 -21.36 -14.68
N THR A 140 6.03 -22.14 -13.86
CA THR A 140 5.51 -22.75 -12.63
C THR A 140 5.67 -21.81 -11.44
N VAL A 141 4.65 -21.76 -10.58
CA VAL A 141 4.61 -20.97 -9.34
C VAL A 141 4.04 -21.79 -8.19
N GLU A 142 4.38 -21.41 -6.97
CA GLU A 142 3.75 -21.92 -5.75
C GLU A 142 2.76 -20.90 -5.18
N ILE A 143 1.61 -21.40 -4.73
CA ILE A 143 0.66 -20.66 -3.90
C ILE A 143 1.05 -20.92 -2.44
N VAL A 144 1.54 -19.89 -1.75
CA VAL A 144 2.13 -20.01 -0.41
C VAL A 144 1.33 -19.19 0.61
N GLY A 145 1.13 -19.77 1.80
CA GLY A 145 0.49 -19.12 2.95
C GLY A 145 -0.93 -19.61 3.21
N LEU A 146 -1.40 -19.49 4.45
CA LEU A 146 -2.74 -19.82 4.99
C LEU A 146 -3.20 -21.29 4.86
N LYS A 147 -2.92 -21.97 3.75
CA LYS A 147 -3.22 -23.38 3.46
C LYS A 147 -1.93 -24.11 3.06
N GLU A 148 -2.07 -25.40 2.74
CA GLU A 148 -0.98 -26.20 2.18
C GLU A 148 -0.47 -25.57 0.89
N THR A 149 0.86 -25.50 0.75
CA THR A 149 1.51 -24.97 -0.44
C THR A 149 1.22 -25.86 -1.63
N LYS A 150 0.80 -25.26 -2.74
CA LYS A 150 0.49 -25.97 -3.98
C LYS A 150 1.24 -25.37 -5.16
N GLU A 151 1.78 -26.25 -5.99
CA GLU A 151 2.39 -25.88 -7.26
C GLU A 151 1.32 -25.79 -8.36
N THR A 152 1.44 -24.79 -9.24
CA THR A 152 0.60 -24.62 -10.42
C THR A 152 1.37 -23.94 -11.55
N THR A 153 0.79 -23.90 -12.74
CA THR A 153 1.35 -23.25 -13.92
C THR A 153 0.55 -22.01 -14.28
N VAL A 154 1.25 -20.92 -14.57
CA VAL A 154 0.66 -19.70 -15.13
C VAL A 154 0.25 -19.97 -16.57
N ILE A 155 -1.03 -19.78 -16.89
CA ILE A 155 -1.58 -20.01 -18.24
C ILE A 155 -2.03 -18.72 -18.94
N GLY A 156 -2.02 -17.60 -18.22
CA GLY A 156 -2.29 -16.29 -18.79
C GLY A 156 -1.95 -15.16 -17.84
N LEU A 157 -1.56 -14.03 -18.41
CA LEU A 157 -1.31 -12.77 -17.71
C LEU A 157 -2.14 -11.68 -18.37
N GLU A 158 -2.83 -10.87 -17.58
CA GLU A 158 -3.68 -9.78 -18.08
C GLU A 158 -3.56 -8.53 -17.21
N MET A 159 -3.42 -7.37 -17.84
CA MET A 159 -3.43 -6.06 -17.18
C MET A 159 -4.36 -5.13 -17.96
N PHE A 160 -5.40 -4.60 -17.31
CA PHE A 160 -6.38 -3.69 -17.93
C PHE A 160 -6.94 -4.16 -19.29
N GLN A 161 -7.46 -5.40 -19.35
CA GLN A 161 -8.02 -6.02 -20.57
C GLN A 161 -6.99 -6.24 -21.70
N LYS A 162 -5.69 -6.15 -21.40
CA LYS A 162 -4.61 -6.46 -22.33
C LYS A 162 -3.90 -7.73 -21.88
N THR A 163 -3.77 -8.69 -22.79
CA THR A 163 -2.97 -9.89 -22.59
C THR A 163 -1.48 -9.54 -22.59
N LEU A 164 -0.74 -10.12 -21.65
CA LEU A 164 0.70 -9.98 -21.54
C LEU A 164 1.39 -11.34 -21.73
N GLU A 165 2.59 -11.33 -22.30
CA GLU A 165 3.46 -12.51 -22.34
C GLU A 165 4.31 -12.64 -21.06
N GLU A 166 4.66 -11.49 -20.48
CA GLU A 166 5.49 -11.34 -19.29
C GLU A 166 4.92 -10.24 -18.40
N SER A 167 5.09 -10.39 -17.09
CA SER A 167 4.83 -9.35 -16.10
C SER A 167 6.01 -9.22 -15.16
N VAL A 168 6.32 -7.98 -14.78
CA VAL A 168 7.52 -7.62 -14.01
C VAL A 168 7.14 -6.92 -12.70
N ALA A 169 8.10 -6.82 -11.78
CA ALA A 169 7.94 -6.07 -10.54
C ALA A 169 7.34 -4.67 -10.78
N GLY A 170 6.28 -4.34 -10.03
CA GLY A 170 5.51 -3.09 -10.13
C GLY A 170 4.20 -3.22 -10.91
N ASP A 171 4.03 -4.25 -11.72
CA ASP A 171 2.81 -4.48 -12.50
C ASP A 171 1.64 -4.93 -11.62
N ASN A 172 0.46 -4.33 -11.83
CA ASN A 172 -0.81 -4.82 -11.29
C ASN A 172 -1.44 -5.78 -12.29
N VAL A 173 -1.35 -7.08 -12.04
CA VAL A 173 -1.65 -8.12 -13.03
C VAL A 173 -2.68 -9.13 -12.50
N GLY A 174 -3.52 -9.64 -13.40
CA GLY A 174 -4.31 -10.85 -13.21
C GLY A 174 -3.55 -12.06 -13.75
N VAL A 175 -3.28 -13.03 -12.88
CA VAL A 175 -2.57 -14.27 -13.20
C VAL A 175 -3.57 -15.42 -13.26
N LEU A 176 -3.79 -15.98 -14.44
CA LEU A 176 -4.64 -17.15 -14.64
C LEU A 176 -3.85 -18.43 -14.31
N LEU A 177 -4.38 -19.23 -13.39
CA LEU A 177 -3.70 -20.42 -12.85
C LEU A 177 -4.35 -21.71 -13.32
N ARG A 178 -3.52 -22.69 -13.68
CA ARG A 178 -3.99 -24.00 -14.16
C ARG A 178 -4.49 -24.87 -13.00
N GLY A 179 -5.72 -25.36 -13.12
CA GLY A 179 -6.24 -26.42 -12.26
C GLY A 179 -6.46 -26.03 -10.79
N ILE A 180 -6.45 -24.73 -10.49
CA ILE A 180 -6.71 -24.19 -9.15
C ILE A 180 -8.18 -23.80 -9.04
N GLN A 181 -8.86 -24.29 -8.02
CA GLN A 181 -10.22 -23.90 -7.67
C GLN A 181 -10.22 -22.67 -6.76
N LYS A 182 -11.32 -21.90 -6.79
CA LYS A 182 -11.46 -20.67 -5.99
C LYS A 182 -11.31 -20.88 -4.48
N ASN A 183 -11.64 -22.05 -3.95
CA ASN A 183 -11.50 -22.36 -2.52
C ASN A 183 -10.07 -22.75 -2.11
N GLU A 184 -9.18 -23.00 -3.06
CA GLU A 184 -7.78 -23.41 -2.82
C GLU A 184 -6.83 -22.20 -2.74
N ILE A 185 -7.31 -21.03 -3.14
CA ILE A 185 -6.53 -19.78 -3.20
C ILE A 185 -7.37 -18.64 -2.64
N GLU A 186 -6.77 -17.77 -1.83
CA GLU A 186 -7.48 -16.64 -1.23
C GLU A 186 -6.57 -15.43 -1.05
N ARG A 187 -7.19 -14.27 -0.77
CA ARG A 187 -6.47 -13.05 -0.38
C ARG A 187 -5.58 -13.33 0.83
N GLY A 188 -4.38 -12.77 0.83
CA GLY A 188 -3.40 -12.97 1.88
C GLY A 188 -2.45 -14.16 1.65
N MET A 189 -2.65 -14.92 0.57
CA MET A 189 -1.62 -15.82 0.04
C MET A 189 -0.67 -15.05 -0.90
N VAL A 190 0.42 -15.69 -1.30
CA VAL A 190 1.34 -15.18 -2.33
C VAL A 190 1.53 -16.18 -3.45
N LEU A 191 1.74 -15.69 -4.67
CA LEU A 191 2.35 -16.47 -5.75
C LEU A 191 3.85 -16.24 -5.70
N ALA A 192 4.63 -17.31 -5.67
CA ALA A 192 6.08 -17.23 -5.59
C ALA A 192 6.76 -18.20 -6.56
N LYS A 193 8.01 -17.91 -6.93
CA LYS A 193 8.86 -18.91 -7.58
C LYS A 193 8.99 -20.13 -6.65
N PRO A 194 8.88 -21.37 -7.15
CA PRO A 194 8.93 -22.56 -6.31
C PRO A 194 10.16 -22.61 -5.41
N GLY A 195 9.95 -22.86 -4.12
CA GLY A 195 11.00 -22.94 -3.10
C GLY A 195 11.64 -21.61 -2.69
N SER A 196 11.23 -20.48 -3.25
CA SER A 196 11.84 -19.17 -2.95
C SER A 196 11.36 -18.55 -1.61
N ILE A 197 10.23 -19.03 -1.08
CA ILE A 197 9.68 -18.59 0.21
C ILE A 197 8.93 -19.75 0.85
N THR A 198 8.98 -19.84 2.18
CA THR A 198 8.24 -20.83 2.97
C THR A 198 7.36 -20.13 4.00
N PRO A 199 6.19 -20.66 4.34
CA PRO A 199 5.31 -20.03 5.32
C PRO A 199 5.83 -20.27 6.74
N HIS A 200 5.73 -19.25 7.59
CA HIS A 200 6.15 -19.31 9.00
C HIS A 200 5.00 -18.89 9.92
N THR A 201 4.96 -19.47 11.12
CA THR A 201 3.94 -19.19 12.15
C THR A 201 4.52 -18.54 13.41
N ARG A 202 5.85 -18.50 13.53
CA ARG A 202 6.57 -17.91 14.65
C ARG A 202 7.70 -17.05 14.12
N PHE A 203 7.80 -15.84 14.63
CA PHE A 203 8.86 -14.89 14.29
C PHE A 203 9.13 -13.99 15.49
N LYS A 204 10.29 -13.33 15.47
CA LYS A 204 10.59 -12.19 16.34
C LYS A 204 10.40 -10.93 15.53
N ALA A 205 9.85 -9.89 16.14
CA ALA A 205 9.70 -8.58 15.51
C ALA A 205 9.98 -7.49 16.54
N GLN A 206 10.55 -6.39 16.06
CA GLN A 206 10.60 -5.13 16.78
C GLN A 206 9.30 -4.39 16.49
N VAL A 207 8.65 -3.86 17.52
CA VAL A 207 7.33 -3.22 17.41
C VAL A 207 7.31 -1.91 18.17
N TYR A 208 6.72 -0.89 17.56
CA TYR A 208 6.35 0.35 18.23
C TYR A 208 4.85 0.31 18.58
N ILE A 209 4.50 0.64 19.83
CA ILE A 209 3.12 0.60 20.29
C ILE A 209 2.55 2.02 20.29
N LEU A 210 1.64 2.29 19.36
CA LEU A 210 1.01 3.60 19.21
C LEU A 210 0.37 4.11 20.50
N LYS A 211 0.67 5.37 20.84
CA LYS A 211 0.08 6.09 21.97
C LYS A 211 -1.36 6.50 21.68
N LYS A 212 -2.08 6.90 22.73
CA LYS A 212 -3.48 7.38 22.65
C LYS A 212 -3.67 8.49 21.63
N ASP A 213 -2.76 9.46 21.63
CA ASP A 213 -2.74 10.64 20.78
C ASP A 213 -2.38 10.33 19.32
N GLU A 214 -1.85 9.14 19.05
CA GLU A 214 -1.58 8.58 17.72
C GLU A 214 -2.70 7.65 17.24
N GLY A 215 -3.83 7.59 17.94
CA GLY A 215 -4.94 6.69 17.62
C GLY A 215 -4.76 5.26 18.15
N GLY A 216 -3.69 5.03 18.93
CA GLY A 216 -3.37 3.74 19.51
C GLY A 216 -4.12 3.42 20.80
N ARG A 217 -3.51 2.57 21.64
CA ARG A 217 -4.17 2.05 22.84
C ARG A 217 -4.11 3.06 23.98
N HIS A 218 -5.15 3.07 24.82
CA HIS A 218 -5.12 3.78 26.11
C HIS A 218 -4.50 2.96 27.24
N THR A 219 -4.57 1.63 27.13
CA THR A 219 -4.18 0.70 28.19
C THR A 219 -3.10 -0.25 27.71
N SER A 220 -2.23 -0.61 28.65
CA SER A 220 -1.23 -1.66 28.49
C SER A 220 -1.83 -3.00 28.07
N PHE A 221 -0.99 -3.87 27.53
CA PHE A 221 -1.30 -5.27 27.34
C PHE A 221 -0.14 -6.16 27.80
N VAL A 222 -0.45 -7.44 27.99
CA VAL A 222 0.46 -8.44 28.55
C VAL A 222 0.65 -9.59 27.57
N ALA A 223 1.59 -10.49 27.88
CA ALA A 223 1.81 -11.69 27.10
C ALA A 223 0.51 -12.51 27.02
N GLY A 224 0.23 -13.06 25.84
CA GLY A 224 -1.04 -13.71 25.52
C GLY A 224 -2.04 -12.81 24.79
N TYR A 225 -1.76 -11.50 24.63
CA TYR A 225 -2.57 -10.63 23.78
C TYR A 225 -2.62 -11.17 22.34
N ARG A 226 -3.81 -11.08 21.73
CA ARG A 226 -4.09 -11.63 20.39
C ARG A 226 -4.59 -10.57 19.41
N PRO A 227 -3.70 -9.70 18.89
CA PRO A 227 -4.08 -8.73 17.87
C PRO A 227 -4.17 -9.38 16.48
N GLN A 228 -4.72 -8.63 15.52
CA GLN A 228 -4.55 -8.91 14.10
C GLN A 228 -3.19 -8.37 13.63
N PHE A 229 -2.48 -9.18 12.86
CA PHE A 229 -1.25 -8.80 12.17
C PHE A 229 -1.54 -8.65 10.69
N TYR A 230 -1.09 -7.54 10.13
CA TYR A 230 -1.19 -7.25 8.70
C TYR A 230 0.19 -7.45 8.07
N VAL A 231 0.30 -8.42 7.17
CA VAL A 231 1.53 -8.71 6.41
C VAL A 231 1.16 -8.71 4.94
N ARG A 232 1.57 -7.67 4.21
CA ARG A 232 1.13 -7.44 2.82
C ARG A 232 -0.41 -7.40 2.74
N THR A 233 -1.01 -8.36 2.06
CA THR A 233 -2.47 -8.49 1.89
C THR A 233 -3.10 -9.44 2.91
N THR A 234 -2.29 -10.11 3.73
CA THR A 234 -2.71 -11.06 4.76
C THR A 234 -3.09 -10.32 6.05
N ASP A 235 -4.26 -10.64 6.58
CA ASP A 235 -4.66 -10.34 7.95
C ASP A 235 -4.79 -11.64 8.74
N VAL A 236 -4.04 -11.78 9.83
CA VAL A 236 -4.01 -13.00 10.63
C VAL A 236 -3.95 -12.70 12.13
N THR A 237 -4.76 -13.42 12.91
CA THR A 237 -4.70 -13.31 14.36
C THR A 237 -3.44 -14.01 14.87
N GLY A 238 -2.55 -13.24 15.49
CA GLY A 238 -1.35 -13.77 16.13
C GLY A 238 -1.45 -13.72 17.64
N LYS A 239 -0.63 -14.48 18.34
CA LYS A 239 -0.48 -14.41 19.79
C LYS A 239 0.89 -13.83 20.12
N ILE A 240 0.93 -12.82 20.97
CA ILE A 240 2.20 -12.30 21.48
C ILE A 240 2.63 -13.17 22.66
N ASP A 241 3.72 -13.92 22.50
CA ASP A 241 4.19 -14.87 23.52
C ASP A 241 5.05 -14.22 24.61
N SER A 242 5.90 -13.26 24.25
CA SER A 242 6.82 -12.59 25.19
C SER A 242 7.27 -11.24 24.66
N PHE A 243 7.75 -10.38 25.56
CA PHE A 243 8.35 -9.10 25.25
C PHE A 243 9.79 -9.04 25.76
N GLN A 244 10.65 -8.37 25.01
CA GLN A 244 12.02 -8.07 25.39
C GLN A 244 12.24 -6.58 25.18
N GLY A 245 12.88 -5.91 26.14
CA GLY A 245 13.38 -4.54 25.96
C GLY A 245 14.61 -4.51 25.08
N ASP A 246 15.03 -3.32 24.67
CA ASP A 246 16.24 -3.12 23.86
C ASP A 246 17.53 -3.58 24.58
N ASP A 247 17.47 -3.72 25.91
CA ASP A 247 18.52 -4.22 26.79
C ASP A 247 18.41 -5.73 27.07
N ASP A 248 17.61 -6.47 26.29
CA ASP A 248 17.26 -7.88 26.47
C ASP A 248 16.51 -8.20 27.78
N SER A 249 16.05 -7.17 28.51
CA SER A 249 15.27 -7.38 29.74
C SER A 249 13.88 -7.94 29.45
N ILE A 250 13.39 -8.83 30.34
CA ILE A 250 12.04 -9.41 30.19
C ILE A 250 11.00 -8.39 30.64
N ILE A 251 10.17 -7.96 29.69
CA ILE A 251 9.06 -7.04 29.96
C ILE A 251 7.78 -7.86 30.22
N ARG A 252 7.11 -7.62 31.35
CA ARG A 252 5.85 -8.31 31.70
C ARG A 252 4.60 -7.62 31.19
N MET A 253 4.68 -6.31 30.99
CA MET A 253 3.58 -5.45 30.58
C MET A 253 4.14 -4.37 29.67
N VAL A 254 3.50 -4.17 28.52
CA VAL A 254 3.88 -3.14 27.56
C VAL A 254 2.90 -2.00 27.65
N MET A 255 3.42 -0.79 27.87
CA MET A 255 2.68 0.45 27.75
C MET A 255 2.78 0.97 26.32
N PRO A 256 1.79 1.73 25.82
CA PRO A 256 1.94 2.51 24.61
C PRO A 256 3.10 3.51 24.73
N GLY A 257 3.90 3.64 23.65
CA GLY A 257 5.08 4.50 23.57
C GLY A 257 6.41 3.76 23.58
#